data_AF-A0A7R9Z7S1-F1
#
_entry.id   AF-A0A7R9Z7S1-F1
#
_cell.length_a   1.000
_cell.length_b   1.000
_cell.length_c   1.000
_cell.angle_alpha   90.00
_cell.angle_beta   90.00
_cell.angle_gamma   90.00
#
_symmetry.space_group_name_H-M   'P 1'
#
loop_
_entity.id
_entity.type
_entity.pdbx_description
1 polymer ?
#
loop_
_entity_poly.entity_id
_entity_poly.type
_entity_poly.pdbx_seq_one_letter_code
_entity_poly.pdbx_strand_id
1 'polypeptide(L)'
;GHYTIGKEVIDLVLDRTRKLADNCTGLQGFLVFHAVGGGTGSGLGSLLLERLSVDYGKKSKLGFTVYPSPQVSTAVVEPYNSILSTHSLLEHTDVAVMLDNEAIYDICRRSLDIERPTYTNLNRLVAQVISSLTASLRFDGALNVDITEFQTNL
;
A
#
# COMPACT_ATOMS: atom_id res chain seq x y z
N GLY A 1 1.80 15.42 -6.87
CA GLY A 1 1.50 14.90 -5.52
C GLY A 1 2.44 15.48 -4.48
N HIS A 2 3.73 15.15 -4.56
CA HIS A 2 4.67 15.33 -3.45
C HIS A 2 4.97 16.79 -3.03
N TYR A 3 5.36 17.67 -3.95
CA TYR A 3 5.94 18.96 -3.57
C TYR A 3 4.95 20.12 -3.40
N THR A 4 3.87 20.15 -4.17
CA THR A 4 2.93 21.28 -4.22
C THR A 4 1.65 20.96 -3.45
N ILE A 5 0.68 20.33 -4.12
CA ILE A 5 -0.65 20.03 -3.56
C ILE A 5 -0.56 19.13 -2.32
N GLY A 6 0.37 18.19 -2.27
CA GLY A 6 0.51 17.28 -1.13
C GLY A 6 0.92 17.99 0.16
N LYS A 7 1.72 19.06 0.07
CA LYS A 7 2.13 19.84 1.26
C LYS A 7 0.98 20.60 1.89
N GLU A 8 -0.02 20.99 1.12
CA GLU A 8 -1.19 21.70 1.64
C GLU A 8 -2.12 20.77 2.44
N VAL A 9 -2.11 19.47 2.13
CA VAL A 9 -3.04 18.49 2.71
C VAL A 9 -2.36 17.60 3.76
N ILE A 10 -1.03 17.43 3.72
CA ILE A 10 -0.32 16.47 4.57
C ILE A 10 -0.51 16.73 6.07
N ASP A 11 -0.49 18.00 6.50
CA ASP A 11 -0.62 18.34 7.93
C ASP A 11 -1.99 17.93 8.48
N LEU A 12 -3.04 18.09 7.68
CA LEU A 12 -4.39 17.64 8.03
C LEU A 12 -4.46 16.11 8.15
N VAL A 13 -3.83 15.39 7.22
CA VAL A 13 -3.81 13.91 7.24
C VAL A 13 -3.04 13.41 8.45
N LEU A 14 -1.91 14.03 8.79
CA LEU A 14 -1.10 13.67 9.96
C LEU A 14 -1.84 13.94 11.27
N ASP A 15 -2.55 15.07 11.40
CA ASP A 15 -3.37 15.37 12.60
C ASP A 15 -4.47 14.31 12.79
N ARG A 16 -5.14 13.90 11.72
CA ARG A 16 -6.17 12.84 11.78
C ARG A 16 -5.56 11.48 12.12
N THR A 17 -4.39 11.18 11.57
CA THR A 17 -3.68 9.92 11.85
C THR A 17 -3.22 9.87 13.29
N ARG A 18 -2.72 10.98 13.83
CA ARG A 18 -2.31 11.13 15.24
C ARG A 18 -3.48 10.88 16.19
N LYS A 19 -4.65 11.46 15.92
CA LYS A 19 -5.86 11.21 16.73
C LYS A 19 -6.26 9.74 16.78
N LEU A 20 -6.07 8.99 15.68
CA LEU A 20 -6.32 7.55 15.68
C LEU A 20 -5.22 6.79 16.45
N ALA A 21 -3.96 7.20 16.30
CA ALA A 21 -2.85 6.61 17.04
C ALA A 21 -2.98 6.83 18.56
N ASP A 22 -3.41 8.01 19.00
CA ASP A 22 -3.63 8.33 20.42
C ASP A 22 -4.76 7.50 21.05
N ASN A 23 -5.73 7.07 20.25
CA ASN A 23 -6.80 6.17 20.68
C ASN A 23 -6.34 4.70 20.82
N CYS A 24 -5.15 4.35 20.34
CA CYS A 24 -4.60 3.01 20.45
C CYS A 24 -3.73 2.89 21.70
N THR A 25 -3.97 1.88 22.53
CA THR A 25 -3.12 1.57 23.70
C THR A 25 -1.77 0.96 23.30
N GLY A 26 -1.67 0.38 22.11
CA GLY A 26 -0.46 -0.26 21.59
C GLY A 26 -0.45 -0.34 20.06
N LEU A 27 -0.22 0.79 19.39
CA LEU A 27 -0.10 0.82 17.93
C LEU A 27 1.07 -0.06 17.46
N GLN A 28 0.79 -1.08 16.64
CA GLN A 28 1.82 -1.96 16.06
C GLN A 28 2.50 -1.31 14.86
N GLY A 29 1.72 -0.75 13.93
CA GLY A 29 2.23 -0.24 12.66
C GLY A 29 1.16 0.38 11.78
N PHE A 30 1.56 0.71 10.54
CA PHE A 30 0.70 1.30 9.52
C PHE A 30 0.63 0.40 8.29
N LEU A 31 -0.58 0.26 7.74
CA LEU A 31 -0.86 -0.41 6.47
C LEU A 31 -1.15 0.68 5.44
N VAL A 32 -0.27 0.83 4.45
CA VAL A 32 -0.35 1.92 3.45
C VAL A 32 -0.70 1.35 2.09
N PHE A 33 -1.93 1.61 1.63
CA PHE A 33 -2.42 1.19 0.32
C PHE A 33 -2.31 2.34 -0.67
N HIS A 34 -1.54 2.18 -1.75
CA HIS A 34 -1.41 3.19 -2.78
C HIS A 34 -1.02 2.59 -4.14
N ALA A 35 -1.23 3.37 -5.21
CA ALA A 35 -0.80 2.99 -6.55
C ALA A 35 0.41 3.83 -6.96
N VAL A 36 1.48 3.18 -7.42
CA VAL A 36 2.72 3.88 -7.80
C VAL A 36 2.59 4.58 -9.16
N GLY A 37 1.64 4.16 -9.99
CA GLY A 37 1.36 4.79 -11.29
C GLY A 37 0.65 6.15 -11.18
N GLY A 38 -0.15 6.38 -10.14
CA GLY A 38 -0.99 7.58 -10.00
C GLY A 38 -0.26 8.72 -9.30
N GLY A 39 -0.45 9.98 -9.75
CA GLY A 39 0.29 11.14 -9.20
C GLY A 39 0.00 11.50 -7.74
N THR A 40 -1.15 11.06 -7.19
CA THR A 40 -1.46 11.15 -5.76
C THR A 40 -0.90 9.95 -5.00
N GLY A 41 -1.13 8.73 -5.51
CA GLY A 41 -0.66 7.50 -4.88
C GLY A 41 0.86 7.46 -4.73
N SER A 42 1.61 7.84 -5.77
CA SER A 42 3.07 8.00 -5.69
C SER A 42 3.45 9.22 -4.87
N GLY A 43 3.04 10.41 -5.32
CA GLY A 43 3.57 11.65 -4.75
C GLY A 43 3.15 11.92 -3.30
N LEU A 44 1.85 11.85 -3.02
CA LEU A 44 1.35 12.05 -1.64
C LEU A 44 1.67 10.83 -0.77
N GLY A 45 1.63 9.61 -1.33
CA GLY A 45 2.02 8.39 -0.61
C GLY A 45 3.47 8.43 -0.12
N SER A 46 4.42 8.79 -1.00
CA SER A 46 5.82 8.99 -0.61
C SER A 46 5.98 10.05 0.48
N LEU A 47 5.31 11.20 0.34
CA LEU A 47 5.37 12.26 1.35
C LEU A 47 4.81 11.80 2.70
N LEU A 48 3.73 11.03 2.68
CA LEU A 48 3.13 10.47 3.88
C LEU A 48 4.07 9.49 4.57
N LEU A 49 4.73 8.61 3.82
CA LEU A 49 5.68 7.63 4.34
C LEU A 49 6.92 8.31 4.97
N GLU A 50 7.44 9.37 4.35
CA GLU A 50 8.51 10.19 4.91
C GLU A 50 8.10 10.77 6.27
N ARG A 51 6.91 11.37 6.35
CA ARG A 51 6.41 11.98 7.59
C ARG A 51 6.09 10.96 8.68
N LEU A 52 5.50 9.83 8.31
CA LEU A 52 5.26 8.72 9.24
C LEU A 52 6.57 8.14 9.77
N SER A 53 7.63 8.11 8.97
CA SER A 53 8.95 7.65 9.41
C SER A 53 9.60 8.61 10.41
N VAL A 54 9.33 9.92 10.28
CA VAL A 54 9.79 10.94 11.25
C VAL A 54 9.02 10.85 12.56
N ASP A 55 7.68 10.84 12.51
CA ASP A 55 6.83 10.88 13.70
C ASP A 55 6.77 9.50 14.41
N TYR A 56 6.80 8.41 13.65
CA TYR A 56 6.59 7.04 14.12
C TYR A 56 7.69 6.07 13.65
N GLY A 57 8.95 6.49 13.66
CA GLY A 57 10.07 5.69 13.12
C GLY A 57 10.26 4.29 13.72
N LYS A 58 9.79 4.03 14.95
CA LYS A 58 9.84 2.70 15.58
C LYS A 58 8.68 1.78 15.20
N LYS A 59 7.69 2.27 14.45
CA LYS A 59 6.49 1.51 14.05
C LYS A 59 6.68 0.95 12.66
N SER A 60 6.29 -0.32 12.48
CA SER A 60 6.40 -1.00 11.21
C SER A 60 5.41 -0.44 10.18
N LYS A 61 5.85 -0.35 8.93
CA LYS A 61 5.11 0.22 7.81
C LYS A 61 5.04 -0.83 6.70
N LEU A 62 3.87 -1.40 6.49
CA LEU A 62 3.59 -2.37 5.44
C LEU A 62 2.88 -1.66 4.29
N GLY A 63 3.53 -1.63 3.13
CA GLY A 63 2.99 -1.03 1.91
C GLY A 63 2.32 -2.08 1.03
N PHE A 64 1.09 -1.82 0.59
CA PHE A 64 0.45 -2.56 -0.51
C PHE A 64 0.42 -1.66 -1.73
N THR A 65 1.29 -1.97 -2.70
CA THR A 65 1.55 -1.09 -3.84
C THR A 65 1.03 -1.70 -5.13
N VAL A 66 0.09 -1.01 -5.77
CA VAL A 66 -0.42 -1.43 -7.07
C VAL A 66 0.54 -0.97 -8.15
N TYR A 67 1.14 -1.93 -8.84
CA TYR A 67 2.04 -1.69 -9.96
C TYR A 67 1.25 -1.52 -11.28
N PRO A 68 1.65 -0.55 -12.12
CA PRO A 68 1.02 -0.35 -13.41
C PRO A 68 1.34 -1.50 -14.37
N SER A 69 0.40 -1.79 -15.26
CA SER A 69 0.57 -2.73 -16.38
C SER A 69 0.28 -2.02 -17.69
N PRO A 70 1.01 -2.32 -18.78
CA PRO A 70 0.74 -1.75 -20.11
C PRO A 70 -0.70 -1.96 -20.59
N GLN A 71 -1.34 -3.08 -20.21
CA GLN A 71 -2.68 -3.44 -20.67
C GLN A 71 -3.79 -2.66 -19.94
N VAL A 72 -3.52 -2.19 -18.71
CA VAL A 72 -4.50 -1.51 -17.83
C VAL A 72 -4.03 -0.10 -17.47
N SER A 73 -3.03 0.41 -18.20
CA SER A 73 -2.42 1.71 -17.95
C SER A 73 -3.39 2.84 -18.27
N THR A 74 -3.52 3.77 -17.34
CA THR A 74 -4.39 4.95 -17.48
C THR A 74 -3.61 6.21 -17.82
N ALA A 75 -2.30 6.21 -17.59
CA ALA A 75 -1.43 7.36 -17.85
C ALA A 75 -0.07 6.96 -18.43
N VAL A 76 0.34 7.68 -19.47
CA VAL A 76 1.64 7.49 -20.15
C VAL A 76 2.84 7.77 -19.22
N VAL A 77 2.62 8.54 -18.15
CA VAL A 77 3.65 8.92 -17.16
C VAL A 77 3.77 7.94 -15.99
N GLU A 78 3.05 6.82 -16.01
CA GLU A 78 3.13 5.78 -14.97
C GLU A 78 4.56 5.27 -14.70
N PRO A 79 5.43 5.05 -15.70
CA PRO A 79 6.81 4.63 -15.45
C PRO A 79 7.61 5.64 -14.65
N TYR A 80 7.45 6.95 -14.94
CA TYR A 80 8.12 8.03 -14.21
C TYR A 80 7.66 8.08 -12.76
N ASN A 81 6.34 8.02 -12.55
CA ASN A 81 5.76 8.02 -11.20
C ASN A 81 6.20 6.81 -10.39
N SER A 82 6.27 5.64 -11.04
CA SER A 82 6.67 4.40 -10.38
C SER A 82 8.09 4.47 -9.87
N ILE A 83 9.05 4.87 -10.72
CA ILE A 83 10.46 4.99 -10.33
C ILE A 83 10.64 5.98 -9.19
N LEU A 84 10.02 7.17 -9.28
CA LEU A 84 10.11 8.18 -8.23
C LEU A 84 9.49 7.70 -6.90
N SER A 85 8.35 7.00 -6.97
CA SER A 85 7.69 6.44 -5.79
C SER A 85 8.51 5.34 -5.14
N THR A 86 9.09 4.44 -5.95
CA THR A 86 9.88 3.30 -5.48
C THR A 86 11.11 3.76 -4.69
N HIS A 87 11.73 4.89 -5.08
CA HIS A 87 12.85 5.45 -4.32
C HIS A 87 12.47 5.78 -2.87
N SER A 88 11.38 6.51 -2.65
CA SER A 88 10.90 6.81 -1.29
C SER A 88 10.39 5.56 -0.56
N LEU A 89 9.75 4.63 -1.28
CA LEU A 89 9.27 3.36 -0.69
C LEU A 89 10.41 2.55 -0.10
N LEU A 90 11.55 2.51 -0.79
CA LEU A 90 12.73 1.75 -0.39
C LEU A 90 13.35 2.26 0.92
N GLU A 91 13.24 3.57 1.20
CA GLU A 91 13.79 4.17 2.42
C GLU A 91 12.81 4.15 3.60
N HIS A 92 11.50 4.17 3.32
CA HIS A 92 10.48 4.47 4.34
C HIS A 92 9.43 3.37 4.53
N THR A 93 9.56 2.24 3.84
CA THR A 93 8.65 1.10 3.99
C THR A 93 9.44 -0.12 4.41
N ASP A 94 8.98 -0.82 5.45
CA ASP A 94 9.68 -1.98 5.98
C ASP A 94 9.42 -3.22 5.11
N VAL A 95 8.18 -3.39 4.64
CA VAL A 95 7.78 -4.46 3.71
C VAL A 95 6.84 -3.89 2.67
N ALA A 96 7.10 -4.16 1.39
CA ALA A 96 6.25 -3.72 0.29
C ALA A 96 5.72 -4.91 -0.50
N VAL A 97 4.41 -5.15 -0.43
CA VAL A 97 3.71 -6.15 -1.23
C VAL A 97 3.31 -5.50 -2.56
N MET A 98 3.97 -5.92 -3.63
CA MET A 98 3.67 -5.45 -4.98
C MET A 98 2.52 -6.24 -5.58
N LEU A 99 1.48 -5.53 -5.99
CA LEU A 99 0.28 -6.05 -6.64
C LEU A 99 0.32 -5.68 -8.12
N ASP A 100 0.70 -6.63 -8.97
CA ASP A 100 0.74 -6.42 -10.42
C ASP A 100 -0.67 -6.56 -11.03
N ASN A 101 -1.17 -5.47 -11.60
CA ASN A 101 -2.47 -5.46 -12.27
C ASN A 101 -2.55 -6.45 -13.44
N GLU A 102 -1.46 -6.71 -14.16
CA GLU A 102 -1.46 -7.66 -15.28
C GLU A 102 -1.69 -9.08 -14.78
N ALA A 103 -0.93 -9.48 -13.75
CA ALA A 103 -1.05 -10.80 -13.16
C ALA A 103 -2.45 -11.02 -12.57
N ILE A 104 -3.00 -10.02 -11.87
CA ILE A 104 -4.35 -10.09 -11.30
C ILE A 104 -5.39 -10.18 -12.42
N TYR A 105 -5.24 -9.42 -13.50
CA TYR A 105 -6.13 -9.46 -14.65
C TYR A 105 -6.10 -10.83 -15.35
N ASP A 106 -4.91 -11.39 -15.55
CA ASP A 106 -4.71 -12.71 -16.13
C ASP A 106 -5.33 -13.82 -15.26
N ILE A 107 -5.22 -13.74 -13.93
CA ILE A 107 -5.88 -14.66 -13.01
C ILE A 107 -7.40 -14.55 -13.12
N CYS A 108 -7.96 -13.34 -13.14
CA CYS A 108 -9.40 -13.15 -13.31
C CYS A 108 -9.91 -13.70 -14.64
N ARG A 109 -9.12 -13.56 -15.71
CA ARG A 109 -9.50 -14.05 -17.04
C ARG A 109 -9.38 -15.56 -17.17
N ARG A 110 -8.28 -16.15 -16.70
CA ARG A 110 -8.00 -17.59 -16.88
C ARG A 110 -8.67 -18.47 -15.82
N SER A 111 -8.66 -18.05 -14.57
CA SER A 111 -9.11 -18.88 -13.44
C SER A 111 -10.56 -18.64 -13.04
N LEU A 112 -11.08 -17.43 -13.27
CA LEU A 112 -12.47 -17.05 -12.94
C LEU A 112 -13.38 -16.95 -14.18
N ASP A 113 -12.84 -17.22 -15.37
CA ASP A 113 -13.54 -17.19 -16.65
C ASP A 113 -14.29 -15.87 -16.93
N ILE A 114 -13.69 -14.75 -16.49
CA ILE A 114 -14.24 -13.41 -16.70
C ILE A 114 -13.59 -12.82 -17.96
N GLU A 115 -14.37 -12.71 -19.04
CA GLU A 115 -13.86 -12.24 -20.34
C GLU A 115 -13.33 -10.80 -20.30
N ARG A 116 -13.98 -9.93 -19.52
CA ARG A 116 -13.59 -8.53 -19.30
C ARG A 116 -13.62 -8.18 -17.81
N PRO A 117 -12.55 -8.49 -17.05
CA PRO A 117 -12.43 -8.13 -15.64
C PRO A 117 -12.60 -6.62 -15.43
N THR A 118 -13.49 -6.24 -14.51
CA THR A 118 -13.64 -4.84 -14.05
C THR A 118 -12.77 -4.59 -12.82
N TYR A 119 -12.54 -3.32 -12.46
CA TYR A 119 -11.85 -2.98 -11.20
C TYR A 119 -12.52 -3.59 -9.97
N THR A 120 -13.84 -3.79 -9.99
CA THR A 120 -14.55 -4.48 -8.90
C THR A 120 -14.11 -5.94 -8.78
N ASN A 121 -13.85 -6.64 -9.89
CA ASN A 121 -13.36 -8.02 -9.88
C ASN A 121 -11.92 -8.07 -9.35
N LEU A 122 -11.05 -7.18 -9.86
CA LEU A 122 -9.65 -7.08 -9.45
C LEU A 122 -9.56 -6.77 -7.94
N ASN A 123 -10.31 -5.77 -7.47
CA ASN A 123 -10.30 -5.35 -6.06
C ASN A 123 -10.85 -6.43 -5.13
N ARG A 124 -11.80 -7.27 -5.57
CA ARG A 124 -12.27 -8.41 -4.77
C ARG A 124 -11.17 -9.45 -4.59
N LEU A 125 -10.41 -9.76 -5.65
CA LEU A 125 -9.30 -10.69 -5.56
C LEU A 125 -8.18 -10.15 -4.65
N VAL A 126 -7.81 -8.88 -4.86
CA VAL A 126 -6.82 -8.18 -4.04
C VAL A 126 -7.25 -8.13 -2.57
N ALA A 127 -8.51 -7.78 -2.29
CA ALA A 127 -9.03 -7.76 -0.93
C ALA A 127 -8.99 -9.13 -0.26
N GLN A 128 -9.23 -10.21 -1.01
CA GLN A 128 -9.11 -11.58 -0.50
C GLN A 128 -7.66 -11.91 -0.10
N VAL A 129 -6.69 -11.55 -0.94
CA VAL A 129 -5.26 -11.74 -0.65
C VAL A 129 -4.84 -10.91 0.57
N ILE A 130 -5.19 -9.63 0.63
CA ILE A 130 -4.90 -8.76 1.78
C ILE A 130 -5.57 -9.29 3.06
N SER A 131 -6.81 -9.79 2.96
CA SER A 131 -7.52 -10.40 4.09
C SER A 131 -6.77 -11.62 4.62
N SER A 132 -6.22 -12.48 3.73
CA SER A 132 -5.41 -13.62 4.15
C SER A 132 -4.08 -13.20 4.79
N LEU A 133 -3.40 -12.18 4.26
CA LEU A 133 -2.16 -11.66 4.84
C LEU A 133 -2.38 -11.02 6.21
N THR A 134 -3.50 -10.32 6.39
CA THR A 134 -3.87 -9.68 7.66
C THR A 134 -4.71 -10.57 8.57
N ALA A 135 -4.89 -11.86 8.23
CA ALA A 135 -5.69 -12.78 9.04
C ALA A 135 -5.02 -13.05 10.38
N SER A 136 -3.69 -13.26 10.40
CA SER A 136 -2.91 -13.49 11.61
C SER A 136 -2.95 -12.32 12.60
N LEU A 137 -3.16 -11.09 12.10
CA LEU A 137 -3.29 -9.87 12.92
C LEU A 137 -4.68 -9.71 13.54
N ARG A 138 -5.70 -10.38 12.99
CA ARG A 138 -7.12 -10.18 13.34
C ARG A 138 -7.72 -11.35 14.12
N PHE A 139 -7.22 -12.55 13.88
CA PHE A 139 -7.73 -13.77 14.48
C PHE A 139 -6.61 -14.50 15.20
N ASP A 140 -6.95 -15.06 16.35
CA ASP A 140 -6.03 -15.89 17.12
C ASP A 140 -5.81 -17.21 16.37
N GLY A 141 -4.55 -17.53 16.10
CA GLY A 141 -4.13 -18.68 15.30
C GLY A 141 -2.90 -19.37 15.90
N ALA A 142 -2.61 -20.58 15.42
CA ALA A 142 -1.42 -21.32 15.87
C ALA A 142 -0.10 -20.67 15.40
N LEU A 143 -0.16 -19.79 14.40
CA LEU A 143 0.94 -18.97 13.90
C LEU A 143 0.52 -17.49 13.99
N ASN A 144 0.64 -16.91 15.18
CA ASN A 144 0.32 -15.49 15.41
C ASN A 144 1.49 -14.63 14.92
N VAL A 145 1.43 -14.26 13.64
CA VAL A 145 2.44 -13.40 13.01
C VAL A 145 2.08 -11.94 13.24
N ASP A 146 2.87 -11.26 14.07
CA ASP A 146 2.81 -9.81 14.26
C ASP A 146 3.35 -9.06 13.03
N ILE A 147 3.00 -7.77 12.88
CA ILE A 147 3.52 -6.94 11.77
C ILE A 147 5.05 -6.90 11.76
N THR A 148 5.68 -6.92 12.93
CA THR A 148 7.14 -7.01 13.07
C THR A 148 7.71 -8.35 12.62
N GLU A 149 6.94 -9.43 12.72
CA GLU A 149 7.37 -10.74 12.23
C GLU A 149 7.36 -10.83 10.70
N PHE A 150 6.49 -10.08 10.02
CA PHE A 150 6.58 -9.94 8.56
C PHE A 150 7.92 -9.37 8.11
N GLN A 151 8.53 -8.48 8.91
CA GLN A 151 9.85 -7.91 8.61
C GLN A 151 10.99 -8.90 8.86
N THR A 152 10.87 -9.77 9.87
CA THR A 152 11.94 -10.73 10.21
C THR A 152 11.89 -12.02 9.41
N ASN A 153 10.70 -12.42 8.94
CA ASN A 153 10.49 -13.72 8.30
C ASN A 153 10.50 -13.68 6.76
N LEU A 154 10.46 -12.50 6.15
CA LEU A 154 10.52 -12.27 4.69
C LEU A 154 11.77 -11.46 4.33
#